data_AF-A0A1W9TIY9-F1
#
_entry.id   AF-A0A1W9TIY9-F1
#
_cell.length_a   1.000
_cell.length_b   1.000
_cell.length_c   1.000
_cell.angle_alpha   90.00
_cell.angle_beta   90.00
_cell.angle_gamma   90.00
#
_symmetry.space_group_name_H-M   'P 1'
#
loop_
_entity.id
_entity.type
_entity.pdbx_description
1 polymer ?
#
loop_
_entity_poly.entity_id
_entity_poly.type
_entity_poly.pdbx_seq_one_letter_code
_entity_poly.pdbx_strand_id
1 'polypeptide(L)'
;MLGILVLNISVFSSEFAGKTFKAADDIGEWPPYVFNVRKNGEKTKEISGYSFDLVKKIAEKENFEVEVDLLPWKRAMKNVEIGRYQILMDSTITSERKKKYYYSLPIYTINNYYFYDINNFPQGLEIKSKKDLKKYKMGGLFGYSYEAYGVKSNEIDQGTKGAA
;
A
#
# COMPACT_ATOMS: atom_id res chain seq x y z
N MET A 1 10.60 -6.87 -33.92
CA MET A 1 9.50 -7.35 -34.78
C MET A 1 8.22 -6.66 -34.30
N LEU A 2 7.44 -6.12 -35.25
CA LEU A 2 6.24 -5.27 -35.20
C LEU A 2 5.29 -5.45 -33.99
N GLY A 3 4.48 -4.47 -33.54
CA GLY A 3 4.13 -3.16 -34.08
C GLY A 3 3.28 -2.34 -33.07
N ILE A 4 2.90 -1.12 -33.47
CA ILE A 4 2.22 -0.10 -32.66
C ILE A 4 0.69 -0.26 -32.76
N LEU A 5 -0.03 -0.10 -31.65
CA LEU A 5 -1.42 0.38 -31.67
C LEU A 5 -1.56 1.52 -30.64
N VAL A 6 -1.51 2.76 -31.13
CA VAL A 6 -1.97 3.93 -30.37
C VAL A 6 -3.50 3.91 -30.44
N LEU A 7 -4.14 3.39 -29.39
CA LEU A 7 -5.57 3.59 -29.20
C LEU A 7 -5.80 5.07 -28.84
N ASN A 8 -6.62 5.74 -29.65
CA ASN A 8 -7.07 7.12 -29.48
C ASN A 8 -7.36 7.47 -28.02
N ILE A 9 -6.51 8.32 -27.43
CA ILE A 9 -6.63 8.83 -26.05
C ILE A 9 -7.89 9.71 -25.87
N SER A 10 -8.53 10.15 -26.95
CA SER A 10 -9.70 11.04 -26.90
C SER A 10 -11.01 10.39 -26.47
N VAL A 11 -11.12 9.04 -26.45
CA VAL A 11 -12.40 8.35 -26.15
C VAL A 11 -12.54 7.95 -24.67
N PHE A 12 -11.45 7.88 -23.91
CA PHE A 12 -11.54 7.55 -22.48
C PHE A 12 -12.03 8.72 -21.60
N SER A 13 -11.82 9.96 -22.05
CA SER A 13 -12.19 11.15 -21.27
C SER A 13 -13.69 11.26 -21.01
N SER A 14 -14.55 10.90 -21.96
CA SER A 14 -16.01 11.05 -21.81
C SER A 14 -16.63 10.00 -20.88
N GLU A 15 -15.96 8.87 -20.65
CA GLU A 15 -16.51 7.78 -19.82
C GLU A 15 -16.36 8.05 -18.31
N PHE A 16 -15.44 8.93 -17.93
CA PHE A 16 -15.14 9.25 -16.52
C PHE A 16 -15.71 10.60 -16.06
N ALA A 17 -16.15 11.45 -16.99
CA ALA A 17 -16.76 12.74 -16.67
C ALA A 17 -17.98 12.55 -15.74
N GLY A 18 -17.90 13.13 -14.54
CA GLY A 18 -18.96 13.05 -13.52
C GLY A 18 -19.00 11.74 -12.70
N LYS A 19 -18.02 10.83 -12.85
CA LYS A 19 -17.90 9.65 -12.00
C LYS A 19 -16.93 9.91 -10.85
N THR A 20 -17.33 9.53 -9.64
CA THR A 20 -16.47 9.53 -8.45
C THR A 20 -15.80 8.17 -8.31
N PHE A 21 -14.47 8.17 -8.40
CA PHE A 21 -13.62 7.01 -8.14
C PHE A 21 -13.35 6.89 -6.64
N LYS A 22 -13.36 5.65 -6.14
CA LYS A 22 -13.00 5.36 -4.77
C LYS A 22 -11.63 4.72 -4.70
N ALA A 23 -10.72 5.38 -4.02
CA ALA A 23 -9.40 4.86 -3.66
C ALA A 23 -9.40 4.44 -2.19
N ALA A 24 -8.70 3.35 -1.89
CA ALA A 24 -8.53 2.85 -0.53
C ALA A 24 -7.05 2.69 -0.19
N ASP A 25 -6.72 2.96 1.07
CA ASP A 25 -5.44 2.61 1.69
C ASP A 25 -5.66 2.13 3.14
N ASP A 26 -4.58 1.83 3.86
CA ASP A 26 -4.62 1.33 5.22
C ASP A 26 -4.96 2.42 6.26
N ILE A 27 -5.88 2.09 7.16
CA ILE A 27 -6.18 2.88 8.36
C ILE A 27 -5.01 2.95 9.33
N GLY A 28 -4.04 2.03 9.20
CA GLY A 28 -2.76 2.07 9.92
C GLY A 28 -1.89 3.30 9.58
N GLU A 29 -2.21 4.02 8.50
CA GLU A 29 -1.43 5.14 7.97
C GLU A 29 0.00 4.74 7.56
N TRP A 30 0.58 5.49 6.64
CA TRP A 30 1.97 5.34 6.26
C TRP A 30 2.55 6.73 5.92
N PRO A 31 2.90 7.56 6.92
CA PRO A 31 3.62 8.80 6.66
C PRO A 31 4.98 8.54 5.99
N PRO A 32 5.42 9.40 5.04
CA PRO A 32 4.75 10.61 4.54
C PRO A 32 3.83 10.37 3.32
N TYR A 33 3.46 9.13 3.00
CA TYR A 33 2.73 8.77 1.76
C TYR A 33 1.22 8.95 1.89
N VAL A 34 0.63 8.46 2.97
CA VAL A 34 -0.79 8.65 3.27
C VAL A 34 -1.02 8.63 4.76
N PHE A 35 -1.64 9.66 5.31
CA PHE A 35 -1.88 9.78 6.74
C PHE A 35 -2.98 10.79 7.02
N ASN A 36 -3.56 10.71 8.22
CA ASN A 36 -4.49 11.74 8.66
C ASN A 36 -3.72 12.95 9.19
N VAL A 37 -4.11 14.16 8.83
CA VAL A 37 -3.48 15.40 9.32
C VAL A 37 -3.70 15.50 10.82
N ARG A 38 -2.68 15.95 11.54
CA ARG A 38 -2.73 16.18 12.99
C ARG A 38 -2.87 17.68 13.24
N LYS A 39 -3.85 18.10 14.05
CA LYS A 39 -4.02 19.48 14.51
C LYS A 39 -3.91 19.48 16.03
N ASN A 40 -2.95 20.23 16.58
CA ASN A 40 -2.63 20.22 18.01
C ASN A 40 -2.34 18.82 18.59
N GLY A 41 -1.70 17.95 17.80
CA GLY A 41 -1.40 16.57 18.18
C GLY A 41 -2.57 15.58 18.01
N GLU A 42 -3.78 16.05 17.71
CA GLU A 42 -4.95 15.19 17.53
C GLU A 42 -5.16 14.81 16.06
N LYS A 43 -5.48 13.54 15.83
CA LYS A 43 -5.78 12.98 14.51
C LYS A 43 -7.12 13.55 13.99
N THR A 44 -7.08 14.14 12.79
CA THR A 44 -8.28 14.66 12.11
C THR A 44 -8.79 13.66 11.06
N LYS A 45 -9.90 14.00 10.39
CA LYS A 45 -10.39 13.25 9.21
C LYS A 45 -9.73 13.66 7.90
N GLU A 46 -9.02 14.78 7.89
CA GLU A 46 -8.30 15.27 6.71
C GLU A 46 -7.16 14.30 6.39
N ILE A 47 -7.03 13.89 5.13
CA ILE A 47 -5.98 12.98 4.65
C ILE A 47 -4.97 13.82 3.87
N SER A 48 -3.69 13.51 4.05
CA SER A 48 -2.59 14.13 3.31
C SER A 48 -1.48 13.10 3.07
N GLY A 49 -0.50 13.48 2.26
CA GLY A 49 0.68 12.68 1.95
C GLY A 49 0.90 12.53 0.45
N TYR A 50 2.09 12.04 0.10
CA TYR A 50 2.52 11.91 -1.29
C TYR A 50 1.55 11.13 -2.19
N SER A 51 1.09 9.95 -1.76
CA SER A 51 0.23 9.07 -2.55
C SER A 51 -1.18 9.64 -2.69
N PHE A 52 -1.69 10.29 -1.64
CA PHE A 52 -2.94 11.05 -1.67
C PHE A 52 -2.87 12.22 -2.68
N ASP A 53 -1.82 13.04 -2.60
CA ASP A 53 -1.64 14.18 -3.50
C ASP A 53 -1.48 13.72 -4.95
N LEU A 54 -0.79 12.61 -5.17
CA LEU A 54 -0.60 12.03 -6.50
C LEU A 54 -1.94 11.60 -7.12
N VAL A 55 -2.77 10.84 -6.40
CA VAL A 55 -4.07 10.40 -6.94
C VAL A 55 -5.01 11.57 -7.18
N LYS A 56 -4.99 12.59 -6.31
CA LYS A 56 -5.77 13.83 -6.49
C LYS A 56 -5.34 14.59 -7.74
N LYS A 57 -4.03 14.78 -7.96
CA LYS A 57 -3.49 15.45 -9.14
C LYS A 57 -3.80 14.69 -10.44
N ILE A 58 -3.78 13.36 -10.41
CA ILE A 58 -4.18 12.54 -11.56
C ILE A 58 -5.67 12.75 -11.85
N ALA A 59 -6.53 12.69 -10.82
CA ALA A 59 -7.97 12.90 -10.97
C ALA A 59 -8.31 14.28 -11.56
N GLU A 60 -7.66 15.32 -11.07
CA GLU A 60 -7.80 16.70 -11.59
C GLU A 60 -7.38 16.78 -13.06
N LYS A 61 -6.23 16.19 -13.42
CA LYS A 61 -5.71 16.20 -14.80
C LYS A 61 -6.63 15.47 -15.78
N GLU A 62 -7.21 14.35 -15.34
CA GLU A 62 -8.06 13.49 -16.17
C GLU A 62 -9.57 13.83 -16.03
N ASN A 63 -9.89 14.92 -15.32
CA ASN A 63 -11.25 15.45 -15.15
C ASN A 63 -12.26 14.45 -14.55
N PHE A 64 -11.84 13.74 -13.49
CA PHE A 64 -12.73 12.90 -12.67
C PHE A 64 -12.59 13.23 -11.17
N GLU A 65 -13.57 12.80 -10.37
CA GLU A 65 -13.51 12.97 -8.92
C GLU A 65 -12.92 11.74 -8.24
N VAL A 66 -12.12 11.92 -7.19
CA VAL A 66 -11.63 10.81 -6.38
C VAL A 66 -11.84 11.07 -4.89
N GLU A 67 -12.44 10.08 -4.23
CA GLU A 67 -12.58 9.95 -2.79
C GLU A 67 -11.55 8.94 -2.28
N VAL A 68 -10.88 9.25 -1.18
CA VAL A 68 -9.87 8.39 -0.56
C VAL A 68 -10.34 7.99 0.83
N ASP A 69 -10.44 6.68 1.07
CA ASP A 69 -10.78 6.13 2.38
C ASP A 69 -9.63 5.31 2.96
N LEU A 70 -9.38 5.49 4.26
CA LEU A 70 -8.47 4.63 5.02
C LEU A 70 -9.26 3.53 5.74
N LEU A 71 -9.01 2.27 5.37
CA LEU A 71 -9.73 1.09 5.84
C LEU A 71 -8.73 0.08 6.41
N PRO A 72 -9.12 -0.84 7.31
CA PRO A 72 -8.27 -1.98 7.65
C PRO A 72 -7.78 -2.67 6.38
N TRP A 73 -6.47 -2.85 6.25
CA TRP A 73 -5.80 -3.26 5.01
C TRP A 73 -6.48 -4.41 4.22
N LYS A 74 -6.85 -5.50 4.90
CA LYS A 74 -7.57 -6.62 4.27
C LYS A 74 -8.91 -6.21 3.67
N ARG A 75 -9.63 -5.29 4.30
CA ARG A 75 -10.90 -4.74 3.81
C ARG A 75 -10.68 -3.85 2.59
N ALA A 76 -9.65 -3.00 2.59
CA ALA A 76 -9.26 -2.21 1.42
C ALA A 76 -8.98 -3.13 0.21
N MET A 77 -8.10 -4.13 0.38
CA MET A 77 -7.80 -5.12 -0.65
C MET A 77 -9.05 -5.85 -1.15
N LYS A 78 -9.91 -6.34 -0.25
CA LYS A 78 -11.12 -7.08 -0.65
C LYS A 78 -12.10 -6.19 -1.41
N ASN A 79 -12.29 -4.95 -0.95
CA ASN A 79 -13.19 -4.00 -1.59
C ASN A 79 -12.75 -3.65 -3.02
N VAL A 80 -11.44 -3.55 -3.26
CA VAL A 80 -10.91 -3.36 -4.62
C VAL A 80 -11.08 -4.64 -5.46
N GLU A 81 -10.82 -5.82 -4.87
CA GLU A 81 -10.99 -7.11 -5.57
C GLU A 81 -12.42 -7.33 -6.09
N ILE A 82 -13.43 -6.87 -5.34
CA ILE A 82 -14.85 -6.99 -5.72
C ILE A 82 -15.42 -5.75 -6.43
N GLY A 83 -14.57 -4.79 -6.81
CA GLY A 83 -14.96 -3.61 -7.58
C GLY A 83 -15.73 -2.52 -6.81
N ARG A 84 -15.81 -2.59 -5.48
CA ARG A 84 -16.39 -1.50 -4.66
C ARG A 84 -15.50 -0.26 -4.63
N TYR A 85 -14.19 -0.46 -4.76
CA TYR A 85 -13.18 0.59 -4.88
C TYR A 85 -12.39 0.31 -6.15
N GLN A 86 -11.96 1.36 -6.83
CA GLN A 86 -11.26 1.25 -8.11
C GLN A 86 -9.73 1.24 -7.92
N ILE A 87 -9.23 1.84 -6.83
CA ILE A 87 -7.80 2.01 -6.61
C ILE A 87 -7.43 1.48 -5.22
N LEU A 88 -6.41 0.63 -5.15
CA LEU A 88 -5.70 0.31 -3.92
C LEU A 88 -4.36 1.06 -3.96
N MET A 89 -4.15 1.98 -3.03
CA MET A 89 -2.91 2.75 -2.93
C MET A 89 -1.85 1.97 -2.13
N ASP A 90 -0.58 2.37 -2.29
CA ASP A 90 0.58 1.91 -1.50
C ASP A 90 0.79 0.39 -1.35
N SER A 91 0.23 -0.40 -2.27
CA SER A 91 0.35 -1.86 -2.25
C SER A 91 1.68 -2.33 -2.81
N THR A 92 2.46 -3.05 -1.99
CA THR A 92 3.60 -3.84 -2.48
C THR A 92 3.16 -4.82 -3.57
N ILE A 93 3.92 -4.86 -4.67
CA ILE A 93 3.74 -5.83 -5.75
C ILE A 93 4.18 -7.22 -5.28
N THR A 94 3.28 -8.20 -5.36
CA THR A 94 3.62 -9.62 -5.10
C THR A 94 3.07 -10.52 -6.20
N SER A 95 3.64 -11.72 -6.32
CA SER A 95 3.15 -12.71 -7.29
C SER A 95 1.71 -13.16 -6.99
N GLU A 96 1.30 -13.19 -5.72
CA GLU A 96 -0.07 -13.47 -5.33
C GLU A 96 -1.02 -12.34 -5.75
N ARG A 97 -0.67 -11.09 -5.47
CA ARG A 97 -1.50 -9.92 -5.75
C ARG A 97 -1.66 -9.67 -7.25
N LYS A 98 -0.63 -9.93 -8.06
CA LYS A 98 -0.72 -9.87 -9.52
C LYS A 98 -1.79 -10.78 -10.14
N LYS A 99 -2.25 -11.81 -9.42
CA LYS A 99 -3.36 -12.67 -9.88
C LYS A 99 -4.74 -12.03 -9.68
N LYS A 100 -4.82 -10.99 -8.85
CA LYS A 100 -6.07 -10.35 -8.40
C LYS A 100 -6.18 -8.89 -8.82
N TYR A 101 -5.05 -8.21 -9.04
CA TYR A 101 -4.98 -6.77 -9.29
C TYR A 101 -4.07 -6.45 -10.47
N TYR A 102 -4.43 -5.37 -11.17
CA TYR A 102 -3.52 -4.67 -12.07
C TYR A 102 -2.74 -3.61 -11.30
N TYR A 103 -1.48 -3.41 -11.69
CA TYR A 103 -0.58 -2.44 -11.08
C TYR A 103 -0.19 -1.36 -12.08
N SER A 104 -0.06 -0.13 -11.59
CA SER A 104 0.62 0.95 -12.30
C SER A 104 2.13 0.67 -12.39
N LEU A 105 2.86 1.59 -13.03
CA LEU A 105 4.29 1.71 -12.79
C LEU A 105 4.56 2.02 -11.30
N PRO A 106 5.68 1.56 -10.73
CA PRO A 106 6.05 1.89 -9.35
C PRO A 106 6.18 3.40 -9.16
N ILE A 107 5.55 3.95 -8.12
CA ILE A 107 5.57 5.37 -7.79
C ILE A 107 6.63 5.75 -6.74
N TYR A 108 7.12 4.77 -5.98
CA TYR A 108 8.30 4.88 -5.12
C TYR A 108 8.87 3.49 -4.82
N THR A 109 10.06 3.46 -4.22
CA THR A 109 10.70 2.25 -3.67
C THR A 109 11.13 2.51 -2.24
N ILE A 110 11.06 1.50 -1.38
CA ILE A 110 11.53 1.56 0.01
C ILE A 110 12.74 0.65 0.22
N ASN A 111 13.59 1.03 1.17
CA ASN A 111 14.61 0.15 1.71
C ASN A 111 14.04 -0.58 2.94
N ASN A 112 14.24 -1.89 2.97
CA ASN A 112 13.76 -2.75 4.02
C ASN A 112 14.81 -2.84 5.14
N TYR A 113 14.37 -2.65 6.38
CA TYR A 113 15.21 -2.72 7.58
C TYR A 113 14.57 -3.61 8.65
N TYR A 114 15.40 -4.14 9.53
CA TYR A 114 14.95 -4.89 10.70
C TYR A 114 15.08 -4.01 11.94
N PHE A 115 14.04 -4.01 12.76
CA PHE A 115 14.08 -3.44 14.10
C PHE A 115 14.01 -4.59 15.10
N TYR A 116 14.74 -4.45 16.20
CA TYR A 116 14.80 -5.47 17.23
C TYR A 116 14.91 -4.81 18.61
N ASP A 117 14.47 -5.55 19.62
CA ASP A 117 14.54 -5.10 21.01
C ASP A 117 15.96 -5.30 21.55
N ILE A 118 16.63 -4.21 21.87
CA ILE A 118 17.99 -4.20 22.40
C ILE A 118 18.09 -4.85 23.79
N ASN A 119 16.99 -4.90 24.56
CA ASN A 119 16.99 -5.56 25.87
C ASN A 119 17.01 -7.08 25.72
N ASN A 120 16.35 -7.60 24.68
CA ASN A 120 16.34 -9.02 24.35
C ASN A 120 17.55 -9.43 23.50
N PHE A 121 18.16 -8.51 22.74
CA PHE A 121 19.32 -8.75 21.88
C PHE A 121 20.42 -7.69 22.11
N PRO A 122 21.08 -7.66 23.28
CA PRO A 122 22.05 -6.61 23.62
C PRO A 122 23.32 -6.62 22.75
N GLN A 123 23.64 -7.76 22.14
CA GLN A 123 24.76 -7.90 21.19
C GLN A 123 24.33 -7.74 19.73
N GLY A 124 23.08 -7.35 19.49
CA GLY A 124 22.49 -7.26 18.15
C GLY A 124 22.02 -8.61 17.60
N LEU A 125 21.58 -8.58 16.34
CA LEU A 125 21.14 -9.76 15.61
C LEU A 125 22.25 -10.29 14.70
N GLU A 126 22.40 -11.62 14.64
CA GLU A 126 23.32 -12.30 13.73
C GLU A 126 22.61 -12.69 12.42
N ILE A 127 22.39 -11.71 11.55
CA ILE A 127 21.72 -11.90 10.25
C ILE A 127 22.74 -11.71 9.13
N LYS A 128 23.16 -12.81 8.49
CA LYS A 128 24.04 -12.78 7.31
C LYS A 128 23.26 -13.03 6.01
N SER A 129 22.07 -13.60 6.13
CA SER A 129 21.19 -13.95 5.02
C SER A 129 19.72 -13.91 5.45
N LYS A 130 18.81 -13.86 4.47
CA LYS A 130 17.36 -13.95 4.70
C LYS A 130 16.95 -15.21 5.49
N LYS A 131 17.71 -16.31 5.35
CA LYS A 131 17.44 -17.56 6.07
C LYS A 131 17.64 -17.43 7.59
N ASP A 132 18.54 -16.54 8.02
CA ASP A 132 18.83 -16.33 9.44
C ASP A 132 17.65 -15.71 10.20
N LEU A 133 16.74 -15.03 9.50
CA LEU A 133 15.53 -14.47 10.10
C LEU A 133 14.64 -15.53 10.75
N LYS A 134 14.67 -16.77 10.24
CA LYS A 134 13.90 -17.89 10.80
C LYS A 134 14.38 -18.34 12.17
N LYS A 135 15.56 -17.88 12.62
CA LYS A 135 16.06 -18.11 13.99
C LYS A 135 15.33 -17.24 15.02
N TYR A 136 14.64 -16.19 14.57
CA TYR A 136 14.01 -15.21 15.43
C TYR A 136 12.48 -15.30 15.32
N LYS A 137 11.79 -14.99 16.42
CA LYS A 137 10.35 -14.80 16.39
C LYS A 137 10.05 -13.47 15.69
N MET A 138 9.31 -13.53 14.58
CA MET A 138 8.97 -12.35 13.77
C MET A 138 7.52 -11.94 14.01
N GLY A 139 7.31 -10.64 14.22
CA GLY A 139 5.99 -10.00 14.25
C GLY A 139 5.74 -9.18 12.99
N GLY A 140 4.48 -9.07 12.60
CA GLY A 140 4.07 -8.29 11.43
C GLY A 140 2.64 -7.80 11.48
N LEU A 141 2.27 -7.00 10.50
CA LEU A 141 0.92 -6.47 10.34
C LEU A 141 0.05 -7.44 9.54
N PHE A 142 -1.20 -7.58 9.96
CA PHE A 142 -2.16 -8.49 9.35
C PHE A 142 -2.42 -8.20 7.88
N GLY A 143 -2.08 -9.14 7.00
CA GLY A 143 -2.27 -9.02 5.57
C GLY A 143 -1.17 -8.28 4.81
N TYR A 144 -0.11 -7.86 5.51
CA TYR A 144 1.09 -7.31 4.89
C TYR A 144 1.95 -8.43 4.30
N SER A 145 2.69 -8.08 3.25
CA SER A 145 3.62 -8.99 2.59
C SER A 145 5.03 -8.81 3.14
N TYR A 146 5.66 -9.94 3.44
CA TYR A 146 7.05 -10.02 3.88
C TYR A 146 7.91 -10.86 2.92
N GLU A 147 7.42 -11.11 1.70
CA GLU A 147 8.13 -11.88 0.67
C GLU A 147 9.51 -11.29 0.36
N ALA A 148 9.66 -9.96 0.45
CA ALA A 148 10.93 -9.27 0.28
C ALA A 148 12.01 -9.77 1.26
N TYR A 149 11.62 -10.24 2.44
CA TYR A 149 12.49 -10.81 3.46
C TYR A 149 12.73 -12.32 3.27
N GLY A 150 12.11 -12.95 2.27
CA GLY A 150 12.22 -14.39 2.04
C GLY A 150 11.42 -15.22 3.06
N VAL A 151 10.44 -14.59 3.71
CA VAL A 151 9.62 -15.18 4.75
C VAL A 151 8.16 -15.19 4.28
N LYS A 152 7.48 -16.33 4.43
CA LYS A 152 6.06 -16.46 4.11
C LYS A 152 5.21 -15.91 5.25
N SER A 153 3.99 -15.45 4.94
CA SER A 153 3.08 -14.90 5.95
C SER A 153 2.74 -15.87 7.09
N ASN A 154 2.77 -17.19 6.86
CA ASN A 154 2.52 -18.19 7.90
C ASN A 154 3.73 -18.43 8.84
N GLU A 155 4.87 -17.81 8.56
CA GLU A 155 6.09 -17.85 9.39
C GLU A 155 6.20 -16.59 10.28
N ILE A 156 5.21 -15.69 10.25
CA ILE A 156 5.19 -14.41 10.95
C ILE A 156 3.93 -14.32 11.80
N ASP A 157 4.08 -13.90 13.06
CA ASP A 157 2.94 -13.55 13.91
C ASP A 157 2.31 -12.25 13.43
N GLN A 158 1.18 -12.37 12.72
CA GLN A 158 0.44 -11.24 12.16
C GLN A 158 -0.85 -10.93 12.95
N GLY A 159 -0.87 -11.14 14.27
CA GLY A 159 -2.03 -10.82 15.10
C GLY A 159 -2.37 -9.32 15.15
N THR A 160 -1.40 -8.45 14.85
CA THR A 160 -1.54 -7.00 14.92
C THR A 160 -2.24 -6.42 13.69
N LYS A 161 -3.28 -5.60 13.91
CA LYS A 161 -4.12 -5.02 12.83
C LYS A 161 -3.72 -3.60 12.41
N GLY A 162 -2.72 -2.99 13.04
CA GLY A 162 -2.17 -1.69 12.72
C GLY A 162 -0.95 -1.36 13.58
N ALA A 163 -0.04 -0.53 13.09
CA ALA A 163 1.03 0.05 13.91
C ALA A 163 0.42 1.27 14.61
N ALA A 164 0.11 1.14 15.90
CA ALA A 164 -0.29 2.27 16.73
C ALA A 164 0.94 3.06 17.17
#